data_AF-A0A853AWT3-F1
#
_entry.id   AF-A0A853AWT3-F1
#
_cell.length_a   1.000
_cell.length_b   1.000
_cell.length_c   1.000
_cell.angle_alpha   90.00
_cell.angle_beta   90.00
_cell.angle_gamma   90.00
#
_symmetry.space_group_name_H-M   'P 1'
#
loop_
_entity.id
_entity.type
_entity.pdbx_description
1 polymer ?
#
loop_
_entity_poly.entity_id
_entity_poly.type
_entity_poly.pdbx_seq_one_letter_code
_entity_poly.pdbx_strand_id
1 'polypeptide(L)'
;MRAAFATLLACLLCLTAAPATASTTTCPTTLTCTVEDIDGMTIAQRLTFVRTLSTGPAAEVVPGYAPRWRNIEGVLRFFADRDLGASGTWVSYVDAGILEGIERGIALARGDSTDTFGNPGASRWASYLTRLRDGELSARSAHDRAWSEAEQASTEYGVRLAEQVHGVPATAVEERFYQFSEFYRWTLRSRPMLLDLLTPPVGPGEGRQLTFLDWFTDVTNDVPARRGSHLAYDLAEFDVPGGALNFVALFHAYAAALAEDYLPTPSERWWY
;
A
#
# COMPACT_ATOMS: atom_id res chain seq x y z
N MET A 1 -49.39 15.05 32.71
CA MET A 1 -48.97 13.78 32.07
C MET A 1 -48.06 13.95 30.85
N ARG A 2 -48.16 15.01 30.03
CA ARG A 2 -47.31 15.20 28.84
C ARG A 2 -45.86 15.68 29.12
N ALA A 3 -45.63 16.39 30.23
CA ALA A 3 -44.30 16.92 30.57
C ALA A 3 -43.34 15.86 31.15
N ALA A 4 -43.85 14.78 31.75
CA ALA A 4 -43.03 13.73 32.36
C ALA A 4 -42.45 12.73 31.33
N PHE A 5 -43.07 12.62 30.15
CA PHE A 5 -42.59 11.75 29.07
C PHE A 5 -41.45 12.37 28.26
N ALA A 6 -41.38 13.71 28.18
CA ALA A 6 -40.35 14.40 27.42
C ALA A 6 -38.96 14.33 28.10
N THR A 7 -38.93 14.33 29.44
CA THR A 7 -37.67 14.26 30.20
C THR A 7 -37.05 12.87 30.22
N LEU A 8 -37.87 11.81 30.14
CA LEU A 8 -37.37 10.44 30.13
C LEU A 8 -36.70 10.07 28.79
N LEU A 9 -37.19 10.63 27.68
CA LEU A 9 -36.63 10.38 26.34
C LEU A 9 -35.27 11.07 26.15
N ALA A 10 -35.07 12.25 26.73
CA ALA A 10 -33.81 12.99 26.65
C ALA A 10 -32.67 12.32 27.45
N CYS A 11 -32.96 11.68 28.59
CA CYS A 11 -31.95 10.92 29.34
C CYS A 11 -31.58 9.59 28.68
N LEU A 12 -32.49 8.96 27.92
CA LEU A 12 -32.21 7.71 27.19
C LEU A 12 -31.38 7.92 25.92
N LEU A 13 -31.41 9.11 25.33
CA LEU A 13 -30.63 9.48 24.14
C LEU A 13 -29.18 9.89 24.44
N CYS A 14 -28.84 10.18 25.70
CA CYS A 14 -27.46 10.49 26.11
C CYS A 14 -26.67 9.28 26.62
N LEU A 15 -27.30 8.10 26.74
CA LEU A 15 -26.65 6.87 27.26
C LEU A 15 -26.13 5.93 26.16
N THR A 16 -26.35 6.24 24.87
CA THR A 16 -25.90 5.39 23.75
C THR A 16 -24.70 5.94 22.98
N ALA A 17 -24.21 7.13 23.31
CA ALA A 17 -22.92 7.61 22.83
C ALA A 17 -21.81 7.07 23.75
N ALA A 18 -21.61 5.75 23.74
CA ALA A 18 -20.34 5.22 24.19
C ALA A 18 -19.26 5.84 23.29
N PRO A 19 -18.21 6.47 23.84
CA PRO A 19 -17.08 6.85 23.01
C PRO A 19 -16.60 5.57 22.34
N ALA A 20 -16.41 5.59 21.02
CA ALA A 20 -15.69 4.53 20.33
C ALA A 20 -14.36 4.38 21.06
N THR A 21 -14.26 3.34 21.89
CA THR A 21 -13.03 3.00 22.57
C THR A 21 -12.03 2.77 21.46
N ALA A 22 -11.07 3.69 21.31
CA ALA A 22 -9.88 3.44 20.53
C ALA A 22 -9.33 2.11 21.02
N SER A 23 -9.50 1.05 20.23
CA SER A 23 -8.95 -0.26 20.57
C SER A 23 -7.47 -0.04 20.83
N THR A 24 -7.05 -0.32 22.06
CA THR A 24 -5.64 -0.45 22.42
C THR A 24 -5.16 -1.75 21.79
N THR A 25 -5.13 -1.80 20.46
CA THR A 25 -4.85 -3.03 19.73
C THR A 25 -3.37 -3.31 19.90
N THR A 26 -3.03 -4.29 20.75
CA THR A 26 -1.66 -4.77 20.95
C THR A 26 -1.18 -5.65 19.80
N CYS A 27 -2.11 -6.01 18.90
CA CYS A 27 -1.87 -6.89 17.76
C CYS A 27 -0.66 -6.52 16.90
N PRO A 28 -0.26 -5.23 16.68
CA PRO A 28 0.90 -4.91 15.85
C PRO A 28 2.21 -5.39 16.48
N THR A 29 2.27 -5.45 17.81
CA THR A 29 3.46 -5.92 18.54
C THR A 29 3.56 -7.44 18.58
N THR A 30 2.42 -8.13 18.56
CA THR A 30 2.34 -9.59 18.57
C THR A 30 2.23 -10.19 17.17
N LEU A 31 2.15 -9.35 16.14
CA LEU A 31 1.91 -9.75 14.74
C LEU A 31 0.63 -10.57 14.58
N THR A 32 -0.47 -10.17 15.22
CA THR A 32 -1.76 -10.88 15.21
C THR A 32 -2.96 -10.02 14.80
N CYS A 33 -2.79 -8.89 14.11
CA CYS A 33 -3.94 -8.10 13.68
C CYS A 33 -4.67 -8.83 12.57
N THR A 34 -5.98 -8.97 12.73
CA THR A 34 -6.84 -9.41 11.64
C THR A 34 -7.17 -8.24 10.72
N VAL A 35 -7.71 -8.53 9.54
CA VAL A 35 -8.29 -7.50 8.67
C VAL A 35 -9.27 -6.60 9.42
N GLU A 36 -10.10 -7.11 10.33
CA GLU A 36 -11.06 -6.30 11.09
C GLU A 36 -10.37 -5.34 12.06
N ASP A 37 -9.29 -5.79 12.70
CA ASP A 37 -8.47 -4.92 13.56
C ASP A 37 -7.88 -3.76 12.75
N ILE A 38 -7.42 -4.03 11.53
CA ILE A 38 -6.80 -3.04 10.64
C ILE A 38 -7.86 -2.15 9.97
N ASP A 39 -9.02 -2.69 9.59
CA ASP A 39 -10.16 -1.92 9.06
C ASP A 39 -10.58 -0.83 10.05
N GLY A 40 -10.60 -1.17 11.35
CA GLY A 40 -10.89 -0.23 12.43
C GLY A 40 -9.81 0.84 12.67
N MET A 41 -8.63 0.74 12.05
CA MET A 41 -7.59 1.76 12.13
C MET A 41 -7.86 2.92 11.18
N THR A 42 -7.68 4.14 11.68
CA THR A 42 -7.53 5.34 10.84
C THR A 42 -6.31 5.21 9.93
N ILE A 43 -6.30 5.91 8.79
CA ILE A 43 -5.14 5.94 7.89
C ILE A 43 -3.85 6.38 8.60
N ALA A 44 -3.93 7.31 9.56
CA ALA A 44 -2.77 7.71 10.37
C ALA A 44 -2.23 6.56 11.24
N GLN A 45 -3.12 5.74 11.81
CA GLN A 45 -2.73 4.54 12.55
C GLN A 45 -2.12 3.50 11.61
N ARG A 46 -2.69 3.28 10.41
CA ARG A 46 -2.13 2.37 9.39
C ARG A 46 -0.73 2.78 8.92
N LEU A 47 -0.50 4.08 8.76
CA LEU A 47 0.82 4.62 8.44
C LEU A 47 1.83 4.35 9.57
N THR A 48 1.40 4.49 10.82
CA THR A 48 2.24 4.15 11.98
C THR A 48 2.49 2.64 12.06
N PHE A 49 1.47 1.85 11.76
CA PHE A 49 1.51 0.40 11.74
C PHE A 49 2.54 -0.12 10.74
N VAL A 50 2.44 0.26 9.46
CA VAL A 50 3.38 -0.20 8.42
C VAL A 50 4.82 0.23 8.70
N ARG A 51 5.02 1.44 9.24
CA ARG A 51 6.35 1.92 9.66
C ARG A 51 6.92 1.08 10.81
N THR A 52 6.09 0.78 11.81
CA THR A 52 6.48 -0.05 12.96
C THR A 52 6.88 -1.45 12.52
N LEU A 53 6.09 -2.06 11.64
CA LEU A 53 6.44 -3.35 11.03
C LEU A 53 7.77 -3.28 10.28
N SER A 54 7.97 -2.20 9.50
CA SER A 54 9.17 -1.98 8.68
C SER A 54 10.44 -1.82 9.52
N THR A 55 10.39 -1.01 10.58
CA THR A 55 11.58 -0.69 11.40
C THR A 55 11.87 -1.70 12.51
N GLY A 56 10.89 -2.52 12.90
CA GLY A 56 11.05 -3.53 13.93
C GLY A 56 11.04 -4.95 13.34
N PRO A 57 9.89 -5.65 13.36
CA PRO A 57 9.80 -7.05 12.96
C PRO A 57 10.42 -7.41 11.60
N ALA A 58 10.27 -6.58 10.57
CA ALA A 58 10.87 -6.85 9.26
C ALA A 58 12.41 -6.75 9.27
N ALA A 59 12.95 -5.79 10.03
CA ALA A 59 14.39 -5.61 10.20
C ALA A 59 15.05 -6.75 11.00
N GLU A 60 14.29 -7.45 11.84
CA GLU A 60 14.73 -8.68 12.52
C GLU A 60 14.85 -9.86 11.55
N VAL A 61 14.00 -9.92 10.50
CA VAL A 61 14.07 -10.97 9.47
C VAL A 61 15.21 -10.73 8.49
N VAL A 62 15.42 -9.49 8.08
CA VAL A 62 16.40 -9.12 7.05
C VAL A 62 17.44 -8.17 7.64
N PRO A 63 18.67 -8.65 7.96
CA PRO A 63 19.73 -7.78 8.47
C PRO A 63 20.01 -6.61 7.51
N GLY A 64 20.03 -5.38 8.04
CA GLY A 64 20.24 -4.17 7.23
C GLY A 64 19.04 -3.80 6.34
N TYR A 65 17.84 -4.26 6.69
CA TYR A 65 16.60 -3.95 5.97
C TYR A 65 16.43 -2.45 5.75
N ALA A 66 16.44 -2.03 4.49
CA ALA A 66 15.94 -0.73 4.08
C ALA A 66 14.42 -0.79 3.96
N PRO A 67 13.64 0.20 4.45
CA PRO A 67 12.18 0.19 4.36
C PRO A 67 11.67 -0.06 2.92
N ARG A 68 11.05 -1.23 2.68
CA ARG A 68 10.56 -1.65 1.35
C ARG A 68 9.05 -1.47 1.15
N TRP A 69 8.39 -0.79 2.09
CA TRP A 69 6.96 -0.49 2.03
C TRP A 69 6.68 1.00 1.97
N ARG A 70 7.67 1.82 1.61
CA ARG A 70 7.45 3.27 1.44
C ARG A 70 6.48 3.56 0.30
N ASN A 71 6.46 2.73 -0.74
CA ASN A 71 5.41 2.82 -1.75
C ASN A 71 4.00 2.69 -1.16
N ILE A 72 3.78 1.76 -0.23
CA ILE A 72 2.51 1.58 0.49
C ILE A 72 2.25 2.79 1.40
N GLU A 73 3.26 3.32 2.09
CA GLU A 73 3.13 4.60 2.82
C GLU A 73 2.66 5.74 1.91
N GLY A 74 3.14 5.79 0.67
CA GLY A 74 2.72 6.79 -0.32
C GLY A 74 1.24 6.68 -0.67
N VAL A 75 0.74 5.45 -0.89
CA VAL A 75 -0.69 5.20 -1.12
C VAL A 75 -1.53 5.56 0.10
N LEU A 76 -1.10 5.20 1.32
CA LEU A 76 -1.77 5.60 2.55
C LEU A 76 -1.82 7.12 2.72
N ARG A 77 -0.74 7.84 2.40
CA ARG A 77 -0.76 9.31 2.43
C ARG A 77 -1.73 9.89 1.42
N PHE A 78 -1.80 9.32 0.22
CA PHE A 78 -2.82 9.69 -0.77
C PHE A 78 -4.24 9.48 -0.23
N PHE A 79 -4.52 8.35 0.44
CA PHE A 79 -5.83 8.13 1.07
C PHE A 79 -6.14 9.18 2.13
N ALA A 80 -5.15 9.55 2.96
CA ALA A 80 -5.31 10.64 3.92
C ALA A 80 -5.56 11.99 3.23
N ASP A 81 -4.88 12.28 2.12
CA ASP A 81 -5.04 13.52 1.37
C ASP A 81 -6.42 13.65 0.68
N ARG A 82 -7.11 12.53 0.46
CA ARG A 82 -8.42 12.44 -0.21
C ARG A 82 -9.58 12.04 0.71
N ASP A 83 -9.33 11.95 2.02
CA ASP A 83 -10.30 11.47 3.01
C ASP A 83 -10.90 10.08 2.65
N LEU A 84 -10.07 9.20 2.07
CA LEU A 84 -10.44 7.83 1.71
C LEU A 84 -10.05 6.82 2.80
N GLY A 85 -10.68 5.65 2.76
CA GLY A 85 -10.34 4.53 3.65
C GLY A 85 -10.92 4.65 5.07
N ALA A 86 -12.09 5.28 5.21
CA ALA A 86 -12.88 5.17 6.43
C ALA A 86 -13.27 3.69 6.68
N SER A 87 -13.28 3.25 7.96
CA SER A 87 -13.63 1.87 8.34
C SER A 87 -14.95 1.41 7.69
N GLY A 88 -14.96 0.16 7.20
CA GLY A 88 -16.09 -0.44 6.51
C GLY A 88 -16.27 -0.02 5.04
N THR A 89 -15.43 0.87 4.50
CA THR A 89 -15.43 1.20 3.07
C THR A 89 -14.66 0.17 2.25
N TRP A 90 -14.92 0.12 0.94
CA TRP A 90 -14.20 -0.76 0.02
C TRP A 90 -12.68 -0.53 0.09
N VAL A 91 -12.23 0.74 -0.01
CA VAL A 91 -10.81 1.11 0.12
C VAL A 91 -10.22 0.63 1.45
N SER A 92 -10.99 0.75 2.54
CA SER A 92 -10.55 0.35 3.88
C SER A 92 -10.27 -1.14 3.97
N TYR A 93 -11.16 -2.00 3.46
CA TYR A 93 -10.98 -3.46 3.43
C TYR A 93 -9.83 -3.88 2.51
N VAL A 94 -9.70 -3.24 1.34
CA VAL A 94 -8.62 -3.54 0.40
C VAL A 94 -7.26 -3.26 1.02
N ASP A 95 -7.09 -2.08 1.60
CA ASP A 95 -5.84 -1.69 2.27
C ASP A 95 -5.59 -2.52 3.55
N ALA A 96 -6.64 -2.86 4.31
CA ALA A 96 -6.51 -3.79 5.44
C ALA A 96 -6.00 -5.16 5.00
N GLY A 97 -6.47 -5.69 3.87
CA GLY A 97 -5.98 -6.94 3.29
C GLY A 97 -4.49 -6.89 2.91
N ILE A 98 -4.02 -5.75 2.39
CA ILE A 98 -2.60 -5.51 2.10
C ILE A 98 -1.76 -5.55 3.39
N LEU A 99 -2.17 -4.79 4.39
CA LEU A 99 -1.44 -4.65 5.65
C LEU A 99 -1.43 -5.94 6.48
N GLU A 100 -2.55 -6.68 6.53
CA GLU A 100 -2.60 -8.00 7.14
C GLU A 100 -1.63 -8.95 6.42
N GLY A 101 -1.62 -8.95 5.08
CA GLY A 101 -0.70 -9.76 4.30
C GLY A 101 0.76 -9.51 4.65
N ILE A 102 1.14 -8.25 4.85
CA ILE A 102 2.49 -7.86 5.27
C ILE A 102 2.79 -8.38 6.67
N GLU A 103 1.94 -8.08 7.64
CA GLU A 103 2.11 -8.47 9.03
C GLU A 103 2.23 -9.99 9.18
N ARG A 104 1.27 -10.72 8.60
CA ARG A 104 1.26 -12.19 8.60
C ARG A 104 2.47 -12.74 7.87
N GLY A 105 2.87 -12.11 6.75
CA GLY A 105 4.11 -12.47 6.05
C GLY A 105 5.36 -12.35 6.91
N ILE A 106 5.47 -11.31 7.73
CA ILE A 106 6.57 -11.16 8.68
C ILE A 106 6.53 -12.25 9.75
N ALA A 107 5.35 -12.51 10.35
CA ALA A 107 5.20 -13.55 11.38
C ALA A 107 5.62 -14.93 10.85
N LEU A 108 5.23 -15.26 9.61
CA LEU A 108 5.63 -16.49 8.93
C LEU A 108 7.14 -16.53 8.66
N ALA A 109 7.74 -15.44 8.19
CA ALA A 109 9.18 -15.38 7.90
C ALA A 109 10.05 -15.47 9.17
N ARG A 110 9.54 -14.98 10.31
CA ARG A 110 10.17 -15.14 11.63
C ARG A 110 10.02 -16.55 12.20
N GLY A 111 9.06 -17.32 11.69
CA GLY A 111 8.71 -18.63 12.24
C GLY A 111 7.87 -18.56 13.52
N ASP A 112 7.30 -17.40 13.85
CA ASP A 112 6.50 -17.19 15.06
C ASP A 112 5.08 -17.76 14.91
N SER A 113 4.64 -17.99 13.69
CA SER A 113 3.31 -18.53 13.38
C SER A 113 3.33 -19.25 12.04
N THR A 114 2.31 -20.09 11.81
CA THR A 114 1.99 -20.70 10.50
C THR A 114 0.65 -20.22 9.94
N ASP A 115 -0.05 -19.35 10.68
CA ASP A 115 -1.37 -18.87 10.31
C ASP A 115 -1.29 -17.72 9.29
N THR A 116 -2.12 -17.76 8.26
CA THR A 116 -2.20 -16.73 7.22
C THR A 116 -3.47 -15.89 7.32
N PHE A 117 -4.40 -16.23 8.22
CA PHE A 117 -5.79 -15.74 8.23
C PHE A 117 -6.53 -15.93 6.90
N GLY A 118 -6.06 -16.86 6.06
CA GLY A 118 -6.60 -17.07 4.71
C GLY A 118 -6.11 -16.07 3.66
N ASN A 119 -5.26 -15.12 4.04
CA ASN A 119 -4.67 -14.13 3.13
C ASN A 119 -3.55 -14.78 2.28
N PRO A 120 -3.75 -14.98 0.96
CA PRO A 120 -2.76 -15.64 0.11
C PRO A 120 -1.48 -14.81 -0.08
N GLY A 121 -1.54 -13.49 0.16
CA GLY A 121 -0.34 -12.65 0.11
C GLY A 121 0.58 -12.85 1.31
N ALA A 122 0.09 -13.35 2.45
CA ALA A 122 0.93 -13.62 3.63
C ALA A 122 2.09 -14.58 3.30
N SER A 123 1.81 -15.72 2.67
CA SER A 123 2.86 -16.67 2.27
C SER A 123 3.83 -16.08 1.24
N ARG A 124 3.36 -15.18 0.37
CA ARG A 124 4.21 -14.52 -0.63
C ARG A 124 5.10 -13.45 -0.01
N TRP A 125 4.60 -12.66 0.93
CA TRP A 125 5.40 -11.74 1.72
C TRP A 125 6.46 -12.48 2.55
N ALA A 126 6.10 -13.61 3.16
CA ALA A 126 7.04 -14.45 3.88
C ALA A 126 8.18 -14.96 2.98
N SER A 127 7.82 -15.44 1.78
CA SER A 127 8.78 -15.85 0.76
C SER A 127 9.65 -14.68 0.31
N TYR A 128 9.07 -13.51 0.03
CA TYR A 128 9.79 -12.30 -0.34
C TYR A 128 10.84 -11.92 0.72
N LEU A 129 10.46 -11.84 2.00
CA LEU A 129 11.37 -11.47 3.09
C LEU A 129 12.49 -12.50 3.28
N THR A 130 12.16 -13.79 3.19
CA THR A 130 13.15 -14.87 3.29
C THR A 130 14.16 -14.82 2.15
N ARG A 131 13.67 -14.70 0.90
CA ARG A 131 14.53 -14.59 -0.28
C ARG A 131 15.35 -13.31 -0.30
N LEU A 132 14.82 -12.23 0.27
CA LEU A 132 15.54 -10.97 0.46
C LEU A 132 16.70 -11.16 1.46
N ARG A 133 16.44 -11.76 2.62
CA ARG A 133 17.46 -12.12 3.62
C ARG A 133 18.57 -12.99 3.01
N ASP A 134 18.18 -13.96 2.19
CA ASP A 134 19.10 -14.94 1.61
C ASP A 134 19.85 -14.40 0.37
N GLY A 135 19.63 -13.13 0.00
CA GLY A 135 20.34 -12.46 -1.10
C GLY A 135 19.85 -12.84 -2.51
N GLU A 136 18.77 -13.62 -2.61
CA GLU A 136 18.21 -14.10 -3.89
C GLU A 136 17.48 -13.00 -4.69
N LEU A 137 17.16 -11.87 -4.04
CA LEU A 137 16.49 -10.72 -4.64
C LEU A 137 17.43 -9.56 -4.96
N SER A 138 18.70 -9.84 -5.22
CA SER A 138 19.71 -8.84 -5.61
C SER A 138 19.46 -8.25 -7.01
N ALA A 139 18.89 -9.03 -7.92
CA ALA A 139 18.43 -8.53 -9.22
C ALA A 139 17.09 -7.80 -9.10
N ARG A 140 17.01 -6.57 -9.64
CA ARG A 140 15.81 -5.72 -9.56
C ARG A 140 14.58 -6.39 -10.14
N SER A 141 14.69 -7.01 -11.31
CA SER A 141 13.59 -7.77 -11.92
C SER A 141 13.06 -8.91 -11.02
N ALA A 142 13.94 -9.64 -10.31
CA ALA A 142 13.53 -10.70 -9.39
C ALA A 142 12.86 -10.13 -8.13
N HIS A 143 13.42 -9.05 -7.59
CA HIS A 143 12.86 -8.29 -6.48
C HIS A 143 11.46 -7.74 -6.79
N ASP A 144 11.33 -6.97 -7.87
CA ASP A 144 10.10 -6.27 -8.24
C ASP A 144 8.97 -7.24 -8.53
N ARG A 145 9.30 -8.37 -9.17
CA ARG A 145 8.34 -9.46 -9.38
C ARG A 145 7.85 -10.06 -8.07
N ALA A 146 8.76 -10.43 -7.16
CA ALA A 146 8.39 -11.04 -5.89
C ALA A 146 7.55 -10.10 -5.03
N TRP A 147 7.92 -8.81 -4.97
CA TRP A 147 7.17 -7.78 -4.27
C TRP A 147 5.78 -7.57 -4.89
N SER A 148 5.70 -7.40 -6.22
CA SER A 148 4.44 -7.16 -6.93
C SER A 148 3.47 -8.33 -6.80
N GLU A 149 3.95 -9.57 -6.84
CA GLU A 149 3.11 -10.75 -6.68
C GLU A 149 2.55 -10.88 -5.24
N ALA A 150 3.34 -10.46 -4.24
CA ALA A 150 2.90 -10.47 -2.84
C ALA A 150 1.85 -9.39 -2.58
N GLU A 151 2.09 -8.16 -3.05
CA GLU A 151 1.11 -7.08 -2.98
C GLU A 151 -0.18 -7.47 -3.68
N GLN A 152 -0.11 -7.92 -4.94
CA GLN A 152 -1.28 -8.29 -5.75
C GLN A 152 -2.20 -9.26 -5.02
N ALA A 153 -1.61 -10.33 -4.47
CA ALA A 153 -2.37 -11.37 -3.79
C ALA A 153 -3.09 -10.86 -2.54
N SER A 154 -2.47 -9.95 -1.79
CA SER A 154 -3.11 -9.31 -0.63
C SER A 154 -4.17 -8.29 -1.05
N THR A 155 -3.94 -7.53 -2.12
CA THR A 155 -4.93 -6.60 -2.66
C THR A 155 -6.18 -7.33 -3.13
N GLU A 156 -6.03 -8.37 -3.96
CA GLU A 156 -7.16 -9.19 -4.42
C GLU A 156 -7.92 -9.86 -3.27
N TYR A 157 -7.22 -10.22 -2.20
CA TYR A 157 -7.85 -10.75 -0.99
C TYR A 157 -8.71 -9.71 -0.30
N GLY A 158 -8.20 -8.49 -0.12
CA GLY A 158 -8.98 -7.37 0.42
C GLY A 158 -10.19 -7.01 -0.45
N VAL A 159 -10.06 -7.06 -1.78
CA VAL A 159 -11.20 -6.90 -2.71
C VAL A 159 -12.26 -7.96 -2.47
N ARG A 160 -11.87 -9.25 -2.40
CA ARG A 160 -12.82 -10.34 -2.11
C ARG A 160 -13.48 -10.19 -0.75
N LEU A 161 -12.75 -9.76 0.27
CA LEU A 161 -13.34 -9.49 1.59
C LEU A 161 -14.41 -8.40 1.51
N ALA A 162 -14.08 -7.25 0.92
CA ALA A 162 -15.01 -6.14 0.76
C ALA A 162 -16.30 -6.61 0.06
N GLU A 163 -16.16 -7.27 -1.08
CA GLU A 163 -17.29 -7.57 -1.96
C GLU A 163 -18.07 -8.83 -1.54
N GLN A 164 -17.37 -9.91 -1.19
CA GLN A 164 -17.98 -11.22 -1.00
C GLN A 164 -18.31 -11.52 0.46
N VAL A 165 -17.54 -10.96 1.41
CA VAL A 165 -17.75 -11.17 2.84
C VAL A 165 -18.56 -10.04 3.45
N HIS A 166 -18.24 -8.78 3.11
CA HIS A 166 -18.89 -7.61 3.69
C HIS A 166 -19.99 -6.99 2.80
N GLY A 167 -20.10 -7.41 1.54
CA GLY A 167 -21.13 -6.91 0.63
C GLY A 167 -20.97 -5.43 0.26
N VAL A 168 -19.74 -4.91 0.32
CA VAL A 168 -19.36 -3.53 0.03
C VAL A 168 -18.66 -3.51 -1.34
N PRO A 169 -19.39 -3.22 -2.44
CA PRO A 169 -18.79 -3.16 -3.77
C PRO A 169 -18.00 -1.87 -3.99
N ALA A 170 -17.02 -1.91 -4.91
CA ALA A 170 -16.34 -0.72 -5.39
C ALA A 170 -17.31 0.24 -6.09
N THR A 171 -17.13 1.53 -5.88
CA THR A 171 -17.66 2.56 -6.77
C THR A 171 -16.94 2.50 -8.13
N ALA A 172 -17.51 3.15 -9.15
CA ALA A 172 -16.89 3.19 -10.47
C ALA A 172 -15.50 3.88 -10.47
N VAL A 173 -15.29 4.85 -9.56
CA VAL A 173 -13.99 5.52 -9.40
C VAL A 173 -12.98 4.58 -8.73
N GLU A 174 -13.37 3.89 -7.67
CA GLU A 174 -12.52 2.92 -6.97
C GLU A 174 -12.12 1.74 -7.88
N GLU A 175 -13.06 1.22 -8.67
CA GLU A 175 -12.79 0.16 -9.66
C GLU A 175 -11.77 0.61 -10.72
N ARG A 176 -11.90 1.84 -11.24
CA ARG A 176 -10.91 2.40 -12.18
C ARG A 176 -9.56 2.63 -11.52
N PHE A 177 -9.55 3.14 -10.30
CA PHE A 177 -8.33 3.30 -9.52
C PHE A 177 -7.64 1.96 -9.26
N TYR A 178 -8.41 0.91 -8.97
CA TYR A 178 -7.91 -0.46 -8.84
C TYR A 178 -7.27 -0.94 -10.15
N GLN A 179 -7.90 -0.72 -11.30
CA GLN A 179 -7.32 -1.06 -12.60
C GLN A 179 -6.00 -0.31 -12.88
N PHE A 180 -5.85 0.92 -12.40
CA PHE A 180 -4.55 1.63 -12.47
C PHE A 180 -3.49 1.01 -11.56
N SER A 181 -3.88 0.52 -10.37
CA SER A 181 -2.96 -0.22 -9.51
C SER A 181 -2.51 -1.56 -10.13
N GLU A 182 -3.39 -2.25 -10.88
CA GLU A 182 -3.03 -3.42 -11.70
C GLU A 182 -1.97 -3.10 -12.75
N PHE A 183 -2.12 -1.96 -13.42
CA PHE A 183 -1.14 -1.48 -14.39
C PHE A 183 0.23 -1.19 -13.74
N TYR A 184 0.23 -0.55 -12.57
CA TYR A 184 1.46 -0.30 -11.82
C TYR A 184 2.19 -1.61 -11.48
N ARG A 185 1.47 -2.60 -10.95
CA ARG A 185 2.02 -3.93 -10.64
C ARG A 185 2.46 -4.69 -11.88
N TRP A 186 1.72 -4.60 -12.98
CA TRP A 186 2.15 -5.13 -14.26
C TRP A 186 3.48 -4.49 -14.71
N THR A 187 3.63 -3.19 -14.56
CA THR A 187 4.85 -2.46 -14.91
C THR A 187 6.05 -2.89 -14.08
N LEU A 188 5.85 -3.09 -12.76
CA LEU A 188 6.85 -3.67 -11.85
C LEU A 188 7.34 -5.04 -12.33
N ARG A 189 6.41 -5.98 -12.58
CA ARG A 189 6.74 -7.38 -12.88
C ARG A 189 7.21 -7.61 -14.32
N SER A 190 6.88 -6.71 -15.25
CA SER A 190 7.24 -6.81 -16.67
C SER A 190 8.53 -6.10 -17.04
N ARG A 191 9.31 -5.60 -16.05
CA ARG A 191 10.64 -5.04 -16.29
C ARG A 191 11.52 -6.04 -17.06
N PRO A 192 12.00 -5.71 -18.27
CA PRO A 192 12.91 -6.59 -19.00
C PRO A 192 14.23 -6.74 -18.23
N MET A 193 14.63 -7.98 -17.94
CA MET A 193 15.92 -8.30 -17.30
C MET A 193 17.12 -7.74 -18.10
N LEU A 194 16.97 -7.54 -19.42
CA LEU A 194 17.97 -6.88 -20.26
C LEU A 194 18.25 -5.43 -19.85
N LEU A 195 17.27 -4.70 -19.27
CA LEU A 195 17.52 -3.35 -18.76
C LEU A 195 18.47 -3.38 -17.55
N ASP A 196 18.45 -4.45 -16.75
CA ASP A 196 19.36 -4.62 -15.62
C ASP A 196 20.81 -4.85 -16.12
N LEU A 197 21.00 -5.58 -17.23
CA LEU A 197 22.30 -5.82 -17.85
C LEU A 197 22.90 -4.59 -18.54
N LEU A 198 22.05 -3.67 -19.01
CA LEU A 198 22.45 -2.45 -19.71
C LEU A 198 22.59 -1.24 -18.78
N THR A 199 22.27 -1.39 -17.49
CA THR A 199 22.45 -0.32 -16.52
C THR A 199 23.95 -0.15 -16.24
N PRO A 200 24.55 1.04 -16.46
CA PRO A 200 25.98 1.24 -16.23
C PRO A 200 26.38 0.91 -14.79
N PRO A 201 27.56 0.30 -14.56
CA PRO A 201 28.07 0.12 -13.20
C PRO A 201 28.26 1.49 -12.53
N VAL A 202 27.85 1.59 -11.28
CA VAL A 202 27.98 2.80 -10.48
C VAL A 202 29.43 2.92 -10.01
N GLY A 203 30.11 4.02 -10.34
CA GLY A 203 31.46 4.28 -9.85
C GLY A 203 31.50 4.49 -8.32
N PRO A 204 32.66 4.34 -7.67
CA PRO A 204 32.79 4.64 -6.25
C PRO A 204 32.40 6.10 -5.97
N GLY A 205 31.33 6.31 -5.19
CA GLY A 205 30.84 7.64 -4.82
C GLY A 205 29.83 8.26 -5.79
N GLU A 206 29.49 7.60 -6.90
CA GLU A 206 28.42 8.03 -7.79
C GLU A 206 27.06 7.49 -7.31
N GLY A 207 25.99 8.28 -7.48
CA GLY A 207 24.63 7.77 -7.33
C GLY A 207 24.21 7.03 -8.58
N ARG A 208 23.53 5.88 -8.45
CA ARG A 208 22.91 5.21 -9.60
C ARG A 208 21.92 6.20 -10.23
N GLN A 209 22.11 6.55 -11.50
CA GLN A 209 21.10 7.30 -12.24
C GLN A 209 19.90 6.38 -12.44
N LEU A 210 18.85 6.59 -11.63
CA LEU A 210 17.60 5.88 -11.78
C LEU A 210 16.97 6.33 -13.10
N THR A 211 16.54 5.39 -13.93
CA THR A 211 15.63 5.73 -15.04
C THR A 211 14.29 6.17 -14.45
N PHE A 212 13.44 6.85 -15.23
CA PHE A 212 12.09 7.15 -14.79
C PHE A 212 11.34 5.90 -14.34
N LEU A 213 11.49 4.78 -15.05
CA LEU A 213 10.88 3.51 -14.68
C LEU A 213 11.48 2.96 -13.37
N ASP A 214 12.78 3.15 -13.14
CA ASP A 214 13.42 2.74 -11.89
C ASP A 214 12.93 3.56 -10.70
N TRP A 215 12.74 4.86 -10.88
CA TRP A 215 12.19 5.74 -9.87
C TRP A 215 10.70 5.48 -9.63
N PHE A 216 9.91 5.35 -10.71
CA PHE A 216 8.47 5.15 -10.67
C PHE A 216 8.09 3.87 -9.92
N THR A 217 8.85 2.80 -10.12
CA THR A 217 8.61 1.51 -9.48
C THR A 217 9.51 1.25 -8.27
N ASP A 218 10.13 2.28 -7.70
CA ASP A 218 10.93 2.15 -6.49
C ASP A 218 10.03 1.99 -5.25
N VAL A 219 9.93 0.76 -4.74
CA VAL A 219 9.12 0.46 -3.56
C VAL A 219 9.66 1.06 -2.26
N THR A 220 10.89 1.59 -2.29
CA THR A 220 11.53 2.29 -1.16
C THR A 220 11.29 3.80 -1.18
N ASN A 221 10.62 4.31 -2.21
CA ASN A 221 10.25 5.71 -2.34
C ASN A 221 8.73 5.87 -2.27
N ASP A 222 8.26 6.75 -1.40
CA ASP A 222 6.84 7.04 -1.23
C ASP A 222 6.30 8.07 -2.23
N VAL A 223 7.16 8.90 -2.82
CA VAL A 223 6.77 10.00 -3.71
C VAL A 223 6.07 9.50 -4.98
N PRO A 224 6.62 8.54 -5.75
CA PRO A 224 5.99 8.08 -6.99
C PRO A 224 4.61 7.46 -6.73
N ALA A 225 4.48 6.72 -5.64
CA ALA A 225 3.24 6.07 -5.24
C ALA A 225 2.16 7.10 -4.88
N ARG A 226 2.50 8.07 -4.01
CA ARG A 226 1.55 9.10 -3.58
C ARG A 226 1.08 9.97 -4.75
N ARG A 227 2.02 10.53 -5.50
CA ARG A 227 1.72 11.41 -6.65
C ARG A 227 1.03 10.65 -7.76
N GLY A 228 1.49 9.44 -8.03
CA GLY A 228 0.89 8.54 -8.99
C GLY A 228 -0.55 8.17 -8.65
N SER A 229 -0.87 7.94 -7.37
CA SER A 229 -2.24 7.69 -6.93
C SER A 229 -3.14 8.91 -7.09
N HIS A 230 -2.66 10.12 -6.80
CA HIS A 230 -3.43 11.34 -7.09
C HIS A 230 -3.80 11.44 -8.57
N LEU A 231 -2.83 11.26 -9.47
CA LEU A 231 -3.08 11.31 -10.90
C LEU A 231 -4.06 10.22 -11.35
N ALA A 232 -3.86 8.98 -10.91
CA ALA A 232 -4.77 7.88 -11.24
C ALA A 232 -6.19 8.15 -10.76
N TYR A 233 -6.36 8.64 -9.55
CA TYR A 233 -7.68 8.92 -9.00
C TYR A 233 -8.36 10.07 -9.72
N ASP A 234 -7.62 11.14 -10.04
CA ASP A 234 -8.18 12.26 -10.83
C ASP A 234 -8.64 11.77 -12.21
N LEU A 235 -7.81 10.98 -12.91
CA LEU A 235 -8.20 10.36 -14.17
C LEU A 235 -9.42 9.45 -14.01
N ALA A 236 -9.52 8.72 -12.90
CA ALA A 236 -10.67 7.88 -12.58
C ALA A 236 -11.95 8.69 -12.31
N GLU A 237 -11.86 9.94 -11.87
CA GLU A 237 -13.02 10.84 -11.69
C GLU A 237 -13.51 11.44 -13.01
N PHE A 238 -12.60 11.73 -13.96
CA PHE A 238 -12.93 12.47 -15.18
C PHE A 238 -13.37 11.61 -16.38
N ASP A 239 -13.13 10.30 -16.40
CA ASP A 239 -13.33 9.53 -17.63
C ASP A 239 -14.80 9.31 -18.03
N VAL A 240 -15.05 9.47 -19.33
CA VAL A 240 -16.35 9.41 -20.01
C VAL A 240 -16.79 7.94 -20.15
N PRO A 241 -18.10 7.60 -20.07
CA PRO A 241 -18.56 6.23 -20.25
C PRO A 241 -18.04 5.63 -21.58
N GLY A 242 -17.11 4.67 -21.48
CA GLY A 242 -16.52 3.96 -22.63
C GLY A 242 -15.07 4.32 -23.01
N GLY A 243 -14.39 5.19 -22.26
CA GLY A 243 -12.98 5.51 -22.49
C GLY A 243 -12.04 4.36 -22.08
N ALA A 244 -11.50 3.62 -23.05
CA ALA A 244 -10.34 2.78 -22.79
C ALA A 244 -9.08 3.65 -22.93
N LEU A 245 -8.65 4.31 -21.86
CA LEU A 245 -7.31 4.89 -21.81
C LEU A 245 -6.29 3.74 -22.01
N ASN A 246 -5.65 3.70 -23.18
CA ASN A 246 -4.60 2.73 -23.45
C ASN A 246 -3.45 2.91 -22.45
N PHE A 247 -2.92 1.83 -21.91
CA PHE A 247 -1.76 1.80 -21.01
C PHE A 247 -0.59 2.70 -21.45
N VAL A 248 -0.36 2.86 -22.75
CA VAL A 248 0.67 3.78 -23.28
C VAL A 248 0.33 5.25 -22.98
N ALA A 249 -0.93 5.64 -23.16
CA ALA A 249 -1.39 7.00 -22.87
C ALA A 249 -1.34 7.28 -21.36
N LEU A 250 -1.70 6.29 -20.54
CA LEU A 250 -1.57 6.36 -19.09
C LEU A 250 -0.10 6.51 -18.69
N PHE A 251 0.79 5.65 -19.17
CA PHE A 251 2.22 5.72 -18.87
C PHE A 251 2.83 7.07 -19.29
N HIS A 252 2.43 7.60 -20.45
CA HIS A 252 2.86 8.92 -20.91
C HIS A 252 2.34 10.05 -19.99
N ALA A 253 1.08 10.00 -19.57
CA ALA A 253 0.51 10.96 -18.62
C ALA A 253 1.24 10.93 -17.28
N TYR A 254 1.56 9.74 -16.76
CA TYR A 254 2.38 9.56 -15.58
C TYR A 254 3.79 10.13 -15.76
N ALA A 255 4.47 9.81 -16.85
CA ALA A 255 5.80 10.31 -17.14
C ALA A 255 5.84 11.84 -17.21
N ALA A 256 4.85 12.47 -17.84
CA ALA A 256 4.75 13.91 -17.94
C ALA A 256 4.45 14.56 -16.58
N ALA A 257 3.46 14.05 -15.84
CA ALA A 257 3.04 14.62 -14.57
C ALA A 257 4.09 14.46 -13.46
N LEU A 258 4.87 13.38 -13.51
CA LEU A 258 5.89 13.06 -12.51
C LEU A 258 7.30 13.50 -12.95
N ALA A 259 7.44 14.14 -14.11
CA ALA A 259 8.72 14.56 -14.65
C ALA A 259 9.46 15.54 -13.71
N GLU A 260 8.74 16.44 -13.05
CA GLU A 260 9.31 17.43 -12.14
C GLU A 260 9.80 16.80 -10.82
N ASP A 261 9.11 15.78 -10.32
CA ASP A 261 9.55 15.02 -9.14
C ASP A 261 10.74 14.09 -9.47
N TYR A 262 10.87 13.65 -10.73
CA TYR A 262 11.98 12.83 -11.22
C TYR A 262 13.22 13.65 -11.61
N LEU A 263 13.05 14.83 -12.22
CA LEU A 263 14.11 15.73 -12.66
C LEU A 263 14.23 16.89 -11.67
N PRO A 264 15.08 16.82 -10.63
CA PRO A 264 15.21 17.90 -9.67
C PRO A 264 15.53 19.23 -10.38
N THR A 265 14.89 20.30 -9.93
CA THR A 265 15.07 21.63 -10.53
C THR A 265 16.52 22.13 -10.39
N PRO A 266 17.04 22.91 -11.35
CA PRO A 266 18.45 23.35 -11.35
C PRO A 266 18.91 24.11 -10.09
N SER A 267 17.99 24.64 -9.28
CA SER A 267 18.31 25.39 -8.05
C SER A 267 18.76 24.53 -6.87
N GLU A 268 18.55 23.22 -6.89
CA GLU A 268 18.99 22.31 -5.82
C GLU A 268 20.37 21.69 -6.09
N ARG A 269 20.98 22.02 -7.23
CA ARG A 269 22.25 21.43 -7.69
C ARG A 269 23.51 22.02 -7.02
N TRP A 270 23.35 22.92 -6.04
CA TRP A 270 24.45 23.69 -5.43
C TRP A 270 24.74 23.37 -3.95
N TRP A 271 24.16 22.32 -3.38
CA TRP A 271 24.42 21.92 -1.98
C TRP A 271 24.84 20.45 -1.82
N TYR A 272 25.86 20.03 -2.56
CA TYR A 272 26.71 18.89 -2.21
C TYR A 272 28.18 19.23 -2.47
#